data_AF-A0A6C2DS61-F1
#
_entry.id   AF-A0A6C2DS61-F1
#
_cell.length_a   1.000
_cell.length_b   1.000
_cell.length_c   1.000
_cell.angle_alpha   90.00
_cell.angle_beta   90.00
_cell.angle_gamma   90.00
#
_symmetry.space_group_name_H-M   'P 1'
#
loop_
_entity.id
_entity.type
_entity.pdbx_description
1 polymer ?
#
loop_
_entity_poly.entity_id
_entity_poly.type
_entity_poly.pdbx_seq_one_letter_code
_entity_poly.pdbx_strand_id
1 'polypeptide(L)'
;MPDNIDYLQGIVERLTFHSEETGYTVARLKVPKAQDLITVVGNFANIQAGQTLALEGTWRSNYQTILIKFAAQIFWSQLKRAT
;
A
#
# COMPACT_ATOMS: atom_id res chain seq x y z
N MET A 1 1.72 23.59 2.20
CA MET A 1 1.17 23.16 0.89
C MET A 1 -0.11 22.40 1.19
N PRO A 2 -1.25 22.66 0.52
CA PRO A 2 -2.47 21.92 0.81
C PRO A 2 -2.19 20.42 0.64
N ASP A 3 -2.74 19.61 1.54
CA ASP A 3 -2.70 18.15 1.53
C ASP A 3 -3.19 17.63 0.16
N ASN A 4 -2.29 17.58 -0.82
CA ASN A 4 -2.62 17.01 -2.12
C ASN A 4 -2.75 15.51 -1.92
N ILE A 5 -3.94 15.01 -2.22
CA ILE A 5 -4.22 13.59 -2.12
C ILE A 5 -3.64 12.93 -3.36
N ASP A 6 -2.73 11.98 -3.13
CA ASP A 6 -2.07 11.21 -4.17
C ASP A 6 -2.59 9.77 -4.18
N TYR A 7 -2.69 9.23 -5.39
CA TYR A 7 -3.08 7.85 -5.63
C TYR A 7 -1.86 7.00 -5.94
N LEU A 8 -1.71 5.89 -5.21
CA LEU A 8 -0.61 4.94 -5.39
C LEU A 8 -1.17 3.54 -5.61
N GLN A 9 -0.74 2.86 -6.67
CA GLN A 9 -1.04 1.45 -6.91
C GLN A 9 0.26 0.64 -6.95
N GLY A 10 0.32 -0.44 -6.18
CA GLY A 10 1.50 -1.28 -6.12
C GLY A 10 1.22 -2.65 -5.53
N ILE A 11 2.22 -3.51 -5.62
CA ILE A 11 2.19 -4.85 -5.04
C ILE A 11 2.89 -4.80 -3.69
N VAL A 12 2.28 -5.37 -2.67
CA VAL A 12 2.92 -5.54 -1.36
C VAL A 12 4.07 -6.53 -1.51
N GLU A 13 5.30 -6.04 -1.42
CA GLU A 13 6.47 -6.93 -1.40
C GLU A 13 6.63 -7.59 -0.03
N ARG A 14 6.40 -6.82 1.02
CA ARG A 14 6.62 -7.26 2.40
C ARG A 14 5.84 -6.41 3.38
N LEU A 15 5.33 -7.06 4.42
CA LEU A 15 4.86 -6.39 5.63
C LEU A 15 6.02 -6.29 6.61
N THR A 16 6.28 -5.07 7.09
CA THR A 16 7.25 -4.81 8.16
C THR A 16 6.60 -4.99 9.52
N PHE A 17 5.33 -4.57 9.65
CA PHE A 17 4.56 -4.68 10.89
C PHE A 17 3.07 -4.76 10.56
N HIS A 18 2.32 -5.55 11.32
CA HIS A 18 0.86 -5.59 11.28
C HIS A 18 0.33 -5.84 12.70
N SER A 19 -0.56 -4.98 13.16
CA SER A 19 -1.32 -5.14 14.40
C SER A 19 -2.70 -5.69 14.06
N GLU A 20 -2.99 -6.91 14.50
CA GLU A 20 -4.31 -7.53 14.30
C GLU A 20 -5.40 -6.83 15.14
N GLU A 21 -5.02 -6.20 16.26
CA GLU A 21 -5.94 -5.49 17.16
C GLU A 21 -6.46 -4.17 16.56
N THR A 22 -5.58 -3.41 15.92
CA THR A 22 -5.90 -2.06 15.41
C THR A 22 -5.97 -1.98 13.89
N GLY A 23 -5.48 -3.01 13.18
CA GLY A 23 -5.25 -2.99 11.74
C GLY A 23 -3.99 -2.21 11.33
N TYR A 24 -3.27 -1.58 12.26
CA TYR A 24 -2.11 -0.75 11.93
C TYR A 24 -1.03 -1.57 11.23
N THR A 25 -0.70 -1.18 10.01
CA THR A 25 0.25 -1.89 9.16
C THR A 25 1.28 -0.94 8.59
N VAL A 26 2.53 -1.38 8.63
CA VAL A 26 3.65 -0.81 7.89
C VAL A 26 4.04 -1.82 6.82
N ALA A 27 3.87 -1.47 5.55
CA ALA A 27 4.18 -2.35 4.42
C ALA A 27 5.09 -1.65 3.41
N ARG A 28 5.87 -2.44 2.68
CA ARG A 28 6.67 -1.97 1.55
C ARG A 28 6.00 -2.39 0.26
N LEU A 29 5.66 -1.41 -0.57
CA LEU A 29 5.05 -1.63 -1.88
C LEU A 29 6.06 -1.45 -2.99
N LYS A 30 6.03 -2.38 -3.94
CA LYS A 30 6.63 -2.23 -5.25
C LYS A 30 5.63 -1.56 -6.17
N VAL A 31 5.98 -0.36 -6.60
CA VAL A 31 5.16 0.45 -7.50
C VAL A 31 5.85 0.46 -8.87
N PRO A 32 5.15 0.17 -9.98
CA PRO A 32 5.77 0.03 -11.30
C PRO A 32 6.61 1.22 -11.76
N LYS A 33 6.31 2.42 -11.26
CA LYS A 33 6.98 3.69 -11.62
C LYS A 33 8.01 4.16 -10.58
N ALA A 34 8.20 3.43 -9.49
CA ALA A 34 9.17 3.74 -8.46
C ALA A 34 10.41 2.83 -8.60
N GLN A 35 11.61 3.41 -8.49
CA GLN A 35 12.84 2.62 -8.45
C GLN A 35 12.96 1.85 -7.14
N ASP A 36 12.57 2.49 -6.04
CA ASP A 36 12.62 1.92 -4.70
C ASP A 36 11.24 1.46 -4.20
N LEU A 37 11.26 0.58 -3.21
CA LEU A 37 10.04 0.19 -2.50
C LEU A 37 9.51 1.35 -1.67
N ILE A 38 8.26 1.71 -1.87
CA ILE A 38 7.61 2.78 -1.12
C ILE A 38 7.08 2.22 0.20
N THR A 39 7.36 2.92 1.29
CA THR A 39 6.81 2.57 2.61
C THR A 39 5.42 3.17 2.74
N VAL A 40 4.43 2.33 3.04
CA VAL A 40 3.06 2.76 3.31
C VAL A 40 2.69 2.42 4.74
N VAL A 41 1.99 3.35 5.37
CA VAL A 41 1.53 3.23 6.76
C VAL A 41 0.06 3.56 6.82
N GLY A 42 -0.75 2.66 7.37
CA GLY A 42 -2.20 2.81 7.47
C GLY A 42 -2.86 1.65 8.21
N ASN A 43 -4.19 1.68 8.32
CA ASN A 43 -4.96 0.58 8.90
C ASN A 43 -5.52 -0.32 7.80
N PHE A 44 -5.19 -1.61 7.85
CA PHE A 44 -5.58 -2.62 6.86
C PHE A 44 -6.10 -3.85 7.58
N ALA A 45 -7.27 -4.36 7.18
CA ALA A 45 -7.90 -5.48 7.87
C ALA A 45 -7.26 -6.85 7.57
N ASN A 46 -6.72 -7.06 6.36
CA ASN A 46 -6.10 -8.33 5.97
C ASN A 46 -5.18 -8.16 4.76
N ILE A 47 -4.01 -7.57 5.00
CA ILE A 47 -2.97 -7.31 3.99
C ILE A 47 -1.93 -8.43 4.00
N GLN A 48 -1.49 -8.87 2.82
CA GLN A 48 -0.50 -9.93 2.65
C GLN A 48 0.48 -9.59 1.53
N ALA A 49 1.69 -10.16 1.60
CA ALA A 49 2.66 -10.06 0.53
C ALA A 49 2.10 -10.68 -0.76
N GLY A 50 2.40 -10.07 -1.90
CA GLY A 50 1.87 -10.44 -3.22
C GLY A 50 0.50 -9.84 -3.55
N GLN A 51 -0.20 -9.22 -2.60
CA GLN A 51 -1.46 -8.52 -2.89
C GLN A 51 -1.18 -7.19 -3.60
N THR A 52 -2.07 -6.84 -4.53
CA THR A 52 -2.07 -5.50 -5.13
C THR A 52 -2.96 -4.58 -4.29
N LEU A 53 -2.46 -3.39 -3.98
CA LEU A 53 -3.18 -2.35 -3.27
C LEU A 53 -3.30 -1.11 -4.14
N ALA A 54 -4.46 -0.48 -4.08
CA ALA A 54 -4.67 0.90 -4.51
C ALA A 54 -4.88 1.75 -3.26
N LEU A 55 -4.14 2.84 -3.17
CA LEU A 55 -3.97 3.62 -1.96
C LEU A 55 -4.20 5.09 -2.27
N GLU A 56 -4.90 5.76 -1.37
CA GLU A 56 -5.14 7.19 -1.40
C GLU A 56 -4.55 7.81 -0.11
N GLY A 57 -3.62 8.74 -0.26
CA GLY A 57 -2.90 9.27 0.90
C GLY A 57 -2.13 10.54 0.60
N THR A 58 -1.35 10.98 1.58
CA THR A 58 -0.50 12.17 1.43
C THR A 58 0.95 11.81 1.67
N TRP A 59 1.82 12.32 0.79
CA TRP A 59 3.25 12.12 0.92
C TRP A 59 3.80 12.94 2.10
N ARG A 60 4.61 12.30 2.95
CA ARG A 60 5.39 12.99 3.98
C ARG A 60 6.85 13.07 3.53
N SER A 61 7.27 14.29 3.18
CA SER A 61 8.45 14.54 2.34
C SER A 61 9.84 14.39 2.99
N ASN A 62 9.98 13.67 4.11
CA ASN A 62 11.31 13.45 4.71
C ASN A 62 11.84 12.01 4.59
N TYR A 63 11.01 11.02 4.23
CA TYR A 63 11.42 9.59 4.30
C TYR A 63 10.82 8.66 3.22
N GLN A 64 10.33 9.18 2.07
CA GLN A 64 9.62 8.37 1.06
C GLN A 64 8.47 7.53 1.66
N THR A 65 7.75 8.13 2.61
CA THR A 65 6.64 7.48 3.32
C THR A 65 5.33 8.13 2.92
N ILE A 66 4.35 7.31 2.55
CA ILE A 66 2.97 7.75 2.36
C ILE A 66 2.19 7.43 3.62
N LEU A 67 1.55 8.46 4.19
CA LEU A 67 0.51 8.24 5.18
C LEU A 67 -0.80 8.02 4.45
N ILE A 68 -1.35 6.83 4.64
CA ILE A 68 -2.58 6.40 3.99
C ILE A 68 -3.75 6.99 4.76
N LYS A 69 -4.58 7.77 4.07
CA LYS A 69 -5.87 8.21 4.61
C LYS A 69 -6.95 7.18 4.31
N PHE A 70 -6.87 6.54 3.14
CA PHE A 70 -7.80 5.50 2.73
C PHE A 70 -7.12 4.45 1.83
N ALA A 71 -7.29 3.17 2.13
CA ALA A 71 -6.83 2.08 1.28
C ALA A 71 -8.04 1.48 0.56
N ALA A 72 -8.04 1.51 -0.77
CA ALA A 72 -9.13 1.00 -1.59
C ALA A 72 -8.76 -0.36 -2.21
N GLN A 73 -9.60 -1.34 -1.91
CA GLN A 73 -9.80 -2.64 -2.57
C GLN A 73 -8.54 -3.48 -2.87
N ILE A 74 -8.41 -4.55 -2.08
CA ILE A 74 -7.59 -5.72 -2.42
C ILE A 74 -8.18 -6.33 -3.69
N PHE A 75 -7.52 -6.12 -4.82
CA PHE A 75 -7.90 -6.82 -6.04
C PHE A 75 -7.38 -8.25 -5.93
N TRP A 76 -8.27 -9.19 -5.61
CA TRP A 76 -7.96 -10.61 -5.83
C TRP A 76 -7.69 -10.76 -7.31
N SER A 77 -6.46 -11.12 -7.66
CA SER A 77 -6.05 -11.43 -9.03
C SER A 77 -6.96 -12.53 -9.58
N GLN A 78 -8.04 -12.12 -10.23
CA GLN A 78 -8.81 -12.94 -11.14
C GLN A 78 -7.99 -12.99 -12.43
N LEU A 79 -7.15 -14.02 -12.54
CA LEU A 79 -7.07 -14.91 -13.70
C LEU A 79 -5.88 -15.86 -13.53
N LYS A 80 -6.11 -16.93 -12.77
CA LYS A 80 -5.58 -18.23 -13.19
C LYS A 80 -6.40 -18.67 -14.40
N ARG A 81 -5.70 -18.92 -15.52
CA ARG A 81 -6.07 -19.81 -16.63
C ARG A 81 -7.30 -19.43 -17.47
N ALA A 82 -7.02 -19.08 -18.73
CA ALA A 82 -7.65 -19.68 -19.90
C ALA A 82 -6.50 -19.87 -20.91
N THR A 83 -5.94 -21.08 -20.97
CA THR A 83 -6.05 -22.04 -22.08
C THR A 83 -5.39 -21.52 -23.35
#